data_AF-A0A7L3PTC3-F1
#
_entry.id   AF-A0A7L3PTC3-F1
#
_cell.length_a   1.000
_cell.length_b   1.000
_cell.length_c   1.000
_cell.angle_alpha   90.00
_cell.angle_beta   90.00
_cell.angle_gamma   90.00
#
_symmetry.space_group_name_H-M   'P 1'
#
loop_
_entity.id
_entity.type
_entity.pdbx_description
1 polymer ?
#
loop_
_entity_poly.entity_id
_entity_poly.type
_entity_poly.pdbx_seq_one_letter_code
_entity_poly.pdbx_strand_id
1 'polypeptide(L)'
;VELSSLRGLNFTVMETDCAASAHPNPDDCDFKENGAIQECSGTVLLLQGAPEIDLRCSDASSDPVLIQRGRFGRFLRKVRRFRPRIKFNIHAHGSVG
;
A
#
# COMPACT_ATOMS: atom_id res chain seq x y z
N VAL A 1 -31.80 -22.41 23.71
CA VAL A 1 -31.26 -21.04 23.53
C VAL A 1 -29.82 -21.22 23.09
N GLU A 2 -29.52 -20.96 21.81
CA GLU A 2 -28.16 -21.17 21.28
C GLU A 2 -27.21 -20.15 21.90
N LEU A 3 -26.24 -20.65 22.69
CA LEU A 3 -25.38 -19.88 23.59
C LEU A 3 -24.06 -19.45 22.95
N SER A 4 -23.94 -19.57 21.62
CA SER A 4 -22.73 -19.23 20.85
C SER A 4 -23.13 -18.90 19.41
N SER A 5 -23.26 -17.61 19.10
CA SER A 5 -23.49 -17.13 17.73
C SER A 5 -22.14 -16.68 17.16
N LEU A 6 -21.59 -17.48 16.24
CA LEU A 6 -20.43 -17.08 15.44
C LEU A 6 -20.95 -16.26 14.25
N ARG A 7 -20.53 -15.00 14.17
CA ARG A 7 -20.97 -14.08 13.10
C ARG A 7 -19.77 -13.61 12.31
N GLY A 8 -19.84 -13.75 10.98
CA GLY A 8 -18.89 -13.11 10.08
C GLY A 8 -19.19 -11.62 9.98
N LEU A 9 -18.17 -10.78 10.07
CA LEU A 9 -18.25 -9.34 9.91
C LEU A 9 -17.30 -8.89 8.81
N ASN A 10 -17.79 -8.01 7.93
CA ASN A 10 -17.00 -7.28 6.96
C ASN A 10 -17.35 -5.80 7.12
N PHE A 11 -16.36 -4.98 7.45
CA PHE A 11 -16.56 -3.56 7.67
C PHE A 11 -15.29 -2.78 7.34
N THR A 12 -15.44 -1.49 7.12
CA THR A 12 -14.31 -0.58 6.89
C THR A 12 -14.14 0.35 8.07
N VAL A 13 -12.89 0.68 8.37
CA VAL A 13 -12.49 1.62 9.42
C VAL A 13 -11.70 2.74 8.76
N MET A 14 -11.93 3.97 9.20
CA MET A 14 -11.23 5.15 8.71
C MET A 14 -10.48 5.83 9.86
N GLU A 15 -9.32 6.38 9.56
CA GLU A 15 -8.54 7.17 10.51
C GLU A 15 -9.33 8.40 11.00
N THR A 16 -9.32 8.62 12.31
CA THR A 16 -9.94 9.78 12.97
C THR A 16 -8.88 10.80 13.40
N ASP A 17 -9.29 12.03 13.69
CA ASP A 17 -8.38 13.08 14.16
C ASP A 17 -7.91 12.89 15.60
N CYS A 18 -8.58 12.02 16.36
CA CYS A 18 -8.24 11.72 17.74
C CYS A 18 -7.03 10.79 17.86
N ALA A 19 -6.20 11.04 18.87
CA ALA A 19 -5.18 10.08 19.28
C ALA A 19 -5.82 8.85 19.94
N ALA A 20 -5.36 7.65 19.58
CA ALA A 20 -5.87 6.38 20.11
C ALA A 20 -5.81 6.26 21.64
N SER A 21 -4.91 6.99 22.30
CA SER A 21 -4.77 7.00 23.77
C SER A 21 -5.62 8.06 24.47
N ALA A 22 -6.17 9.04 23.73
CA ALA A 22 -6.83 10.20 24.30
C ALA A 22 -8.35 10.03 24.48
N HIS A 23 -8.98 9.15 23.69
CA HIS A 23 -10.42 8.90 23.76
C HIS A 23 -10.75 7.41 23.86
N PRO A 24 -11.56 7.01 24.85
CA PRO A 24 -12.02 5.62 24.96
C PRO A 24 -13.09 5.30 23.91
N ASN A 25 -13.74 6.33 23.33
CA ASN A 25 -14.81 6.15 22.36
C ASN A 25 -14.40 6.73 20.99
N PRO A 26 -14.19 5.88 19.97
CA PRO A 26 -13.84 6.34 18.62
C PRO A 26 -15.03 6.99 17.88
N ASP A 27 -16.27 6.77 18.34
CA ASP A 27 -17.47 7.32 17.69
C ASP A 27 -17.65 8.83 17.93
N ASP A 28 -17.01 9.38 18.96
CA ASP A 28 -17.07 10.81 19.30
C ASP A 28 -16.03 11.64 18.52
N CYS A 29 -15.27 11.00 17.62
CA CYS A 29 -14.17 11.59 16.88
C CYS A 29 -14.51 11.73 15.41
N ASP A 30 -14.27 12.93 14.86
CA ASP A 30 -14.44 13.18 13.44
C ASP A 30 -13.39 12.41 12.62
N PHE A 31 -13.78 12.03 11.40
CA PHE A 31 -12.89 11.40 10.44
C PHE A 31 -11.86 12.40 9.91
N LYS A 32 -10.62 11.95 9.80
CA LYS A 32 -9.53 12.74 9.27
C LYS A 32 -9.65 12.90 7.76
N GLU A 33 -9.42 14.09 7.25
CA GLU A 33 -9.39 14.35 5.80
C GLU A 33 -8.26 13.56 5.13
N ASN A 34 -8.58 12.73 4.13
CA ASN A 34 -7.66 11.78 3.48
C ASN A 34 -7.02 10.76 4.46
N GLY A 35 -7.73 10.42 5.53
CA GLY A 35 -7.29 9.40 6.48
C GLY A 35 -7.14 8.01 5.85
N ALA A 36 -6.28 7.18 6.45
CA ALA A 36 -6.12 5.80 6.00
C ALA A 36 -7.44 5.02 6.15
N ILE A 37 -7.81 4.27 5.11
CA ILE A 37 -8.98 3.38 5.12
C ILE A 37 -8.49 1.94 5.25
N GLN A 38 -8.96 1.23 6.25
CA GLN A 38 -8.70 -0.19 6.45
C GLN A 38 -9.96 -1.00 6.24
N GLU A 39 -9.87 -2.04 5.42
CA GLU A 39 -10.94 -3.03 5.27
C GLU A 39 -10.67 -4.18 6.24
N CYS A 40 -11.62 -4.43 7.14
CA CYS A 40 -11.54 -5.47 8.15
C CYS A 40 -12.58 -6.55 7.85
N SER A 41 -12.12 -7.81 7.88
CA SER A 41 -12.97 -8.99 7.76
C SER A 41 -12.62 -9.99 8.85
N GLY A 42 -13.60 -10.71 9.36
CA GLY A 42 -13.35 -11.75 10.35
C GLY A 42 -14.59 -12.28 11.01
N THR A 43 -14.40 -13.01 12.09
CA THR A 43 -15.47 -13.68 12.83
C THR A 43 -15.48 -13.25 14.27
N VAL A 44 -16.67 -12.98 14.78
CA VAL A 44 -16.90 -12.65 16.18
C VAL A 44 -17.72 -13.76 16.81
N LEU A 45 -17.18 -14.33 17.89
CA LEU A 45 -17.83 -15.34 18.70
C LEU A 45 -18.32 -14.68 19.98
N LEU A 46 -19.63 -14.40 20.05
CA LEU A 46 -20.27 -13.92 21.28
C LEU A 46 -20.53 -15.12 22.21
N LEU A 47 -19.54 -15.48 23.02
CA LEU A 47 -19.72 -16.38 24.16
C LEU A 47 -20.22 -15.58 25.37
N GLN A 48 -21.15 -16.15 26.15
CA GLN A 48 -21.60 -15.55 27.41
C GLN A 48 -20.42 -15.50 28.41
N GLY A 49 -19.71 -14.37 28.45
CA GLY A 49 -18.66 -14.06 29.43
C GLY A 49 -17.27 -13.78 28.82
N ALA A 50 -17.00 -14.23 27.60
CA ALA A 50 -15.73 -13.97 26.92
C ALA A 50 -15.95 -13.91 25.40
N PRO A 51 -16.16 -12.71 24.82
CA PRO A 51 -16.23 -12.58 23.38
C PRO A 51 -14.85 -12.82 22.77
N GLU A 52 -14.75 -13.76 21.83
CA GLU A 52 -13.54 -14.00 21.04
C GLU A 52 -13.68 -13.31 19.68
N ILE A 53 -12.66 -12.53 19.31
CA ILE A 53 -12.68 -11.67 18.13
C ILE A 53 -11.44 -12.01 17.31
N ASP A 54 -11.63 -12.62 16.15
CA ASP A 54 -10.58 -12.84 15.16
C ASP A 54 -10.88 -11.95 13.94
N LEU A 55 -10.18 -10.82 13.85
CA LEU A 55 -10.35 -9.82 12.81
C LEU A 55 -9.04 -9.60 12.07
N ARG A 56 -9.13 -9.51 10.75
CA ARG A 56 -8.02 -9.23 9.86
C ARG A 56 -8.30 -7.96 9.09
N CYS A 57 -7.45 -6.96 9.28
CA CYS A 57 -7.54 -5.68 8.60
C CYS A 57 -6.42 -5.53 7.58
N SER A 58 -6.78 -5.05 6.39
CA SER A 58 -5.86 -4.72 5.31
C SER A 58 -6.05 -3.27 4.89
N ASP A 59 -4.95 -2.62 4.52
CA ASP A 59 -5.00 -1.26 4.00
C ASP A 59 -5.73 -1.25 2.66
N ALA A 60 -6.86 -0.56 2.62
CA ALA A 60 -7.68 -0.36 1.43
C ALA A 60 -7.37 0.99 0.78
N SER A 61 -6.51 1.81 1.38
CA SER A 61 -5.98 3.02 0.77
C SER A 61 -5.07 2.62 -0.39
N SER A 62 -5.59 2.80 -1.61
CA SER A 62 -4.85 2.61 -2.84
C SER A 62 -3.64 3.55 -2.89
N ASP A 63 -2.44 3.04 -2.59
CA ASP A 63 -1.26 3.08 -3.47
C ASP A 63 0.05 2.81 -2.69
N PRO A 64 0.81 1.78 -3.12
CA PRO A 64 2.11 2.17 -3.68
C PRO A 64 2.40 1.43 -4.99
N VAL A 65 2.44 2.18 -6.10
CA VAL A 65 3.18 1.73 -7.28
C VAL A 65 4.66 1.70 -6.92
N LEU A 66 5.12 0.55 -6.44
CA LEU A 66 6.54 0.27 -6.21
C LEU A 66 7.23 0.20 -7.58
N ILE A 67 7.70 1.35 -8.07
CA ILE A 67 8.54 1.40 -9.27
C ILE A 67 9.87 0.75 -8.90
N GLN A 68 10.05 -0.52 -9.30
CA GLN A 68 11.33 -1.22 -9.15
C GLN A 68 12.40 -0.43 -9.91
N ARG A 69 13.31 0.21 -9.18
CA ARG A 69 14.57 0.70 -9.76
C ARG A 69 15.38 -0.53 -10.16
N GLY A 70 15.14 -1.01 -11.38
CA GLY A 70 15.72 -2.23 -11.91
C GLY A 70 17.26 -2.22 -11.79
N ARG A 71 17.83 -3.41 -11.57
CA ARG A 71 19.29 -3.66 -11.45
C ARG A 71 20.14 -3.23 -12.66
N PHE A 72 19.54 -2.63 -13.69
CA PHE A 72 20.19 -2.16 -14.92
C PHE A 72 21.39 -1.23 -14.67
N GLY A 73 21.40 -0.45 -13.58
CA GLY A 73 22.55 0.38 -13.21
C GLY A 73 23.84 -0.40 -12.97
N ARG A 74 23.77 -1.66 -12.50
CA ARG A 74 24.95 -2.51 -12.28
C ARG A 74 25.47 -3.12 -13.59
N PHE A 75 24.59 -3.39 -14.55
CA PHE A 75 24.95 -3.97 -15.84
C PHE A 75 25.68 -2.95 -16.74
N LEU A 76 25.22 -1.69 -16.75
CA LEU A 76 25.90 -0.60 -17.47
C LEU A 76 27.32 -0.32 -16.97
N ARG A 77 27.61 -0.58 -15.68
CA ARG A 77 28.96 -0.40 -15.11
C ARG A 77 29.96 -1.42 -15.67
N LYS A 78 29.51 -2.59 -16.13
CA LYS A 78 30.37 -3.62 -16.74
C LYS A 78 30.59 -3.38 -18.23
N VAL A 79 29.65 -2.74 -18.92
CA VAL A 79 29.77 -2.35 -20.35
C VAL A 79 30.70 -1.15 -20.56
N ARG A 80 30.85 -0.23 -19.60
CA ARG A 80 31.77 0.93 -19.70
C ARG A 80 33.25 0.57 -19.89
N ARG A 81 33.66 -0.69 -19.66
CA ARG A 81 35.04 -1.16 -19.94
C ARG A 81 35.27 -1.52 -21.40
N PHE A 82 34.22 -1.83 -22.16
CA PHE A 82 34.31 -1.87 -23.62
C PHE A 82 34.13 -0.45 -24.13
N ARG A 83 35.22 0.23 -24.48
CA ARG A 83 35.19 1.46 -25.30
C ARG A 83 35.25 1.03 -26.77
N PRO A 84 34.12 0.75 -27.45
CA PRO A 84 34.17 0.59 -28.90
C PRO A 84 34.64 1.93 -29.49
N ARG A 85 35.79 1.90 -30.18
CA ARG A 85 36.28 3.02 -30.99
C ARG A 85 35.41 3.10 -32.24
N ILE A 86 34.22 3.68 -32.10
CA ILE A 86 33.33 3.92 -33.23
C ILE A 86 33.90 5.12 -33.99
N LYS A 87 34.50 4.88 -35.16
CA LYS A 87 34.85 5.94 -36.11
C LYS A 87 33.57 6.28 -36.87
N PHE A 88 32.95 7.41 -36.53
CA PHE A 88 31.85 7.93 -37.32
C PHE A 88 32.45 8.69 -38.52
N ASN A 89 32.30 8.16 -39.73
CA ASN A 89 32.47 8.96 -40.93
C ASN A 89 31.19 9.75 -41.14
N ILE A 90 31.22 11.02 -40.74
CA ILE A 90 30.13 11.95 -40.94
C ILE A 90 30.21 12.41 -42.40
N HIS A 91 29.41 11.82 -43.29
CA HIS A 91 29.17 12.39 -44.61
C HIS A 91 28.06 13.43 -44.49
N ALA A 92 28.44 14.69 -44.38
CA ALA A 92 27.51 15.81 -44.48
C ALA A 92 27.24 16.08 -45.96
N HIS A 93 26.08 15.68 -46.45
CA HIS A 93 25.54 16.22 -47.71
C HIS A 93 24.73 17.47 -47.36
N GLY A 94 25.33 18.63 -47.58
CA GLY A 94 24.60 19.88 -47.67
C GLY A 94 23.99 20.01 -49.06
N SER A 95 22.72 20.43 -49.13
CA SER A 95 22.13 20.94 -50.36
C SER A 95 21.72 22.38 -50.09
N VAL A 96 22.37 23.31 -50.78
CA VAL A 96 21.94 24.71 -50.90
C VAL A 96 21.19 24.79 -52.22
N GLY A 97 19.93 25.19 -52.17
CA GLY A 97 19.05 25.33 -53.33
C GLY A 97 17.59 25.27 -52.93
#